data_AF-A0A1V8SJP7-F1
#
_entry.id   AF-A0A1V8SJP7-F1
#
_cell.length_a   1.000
_cell.length_b   1.000
_cell.length_c   1.000
_cell.angle_alpha   90.00
_cell.angle_beta   90.00
_cell.angle_gamma   90.00
#
_symmetry.space_group_name_H-M   'P 1'
#
loop_
_entity.id
_entity.type
_entity.pdbx_description
1 polymer ?
#
loop_
_entity_poly.entity_id
_entity_poly.type
_entity_poly.pdbx_seq_one_letter_code
_entity_poly.pdbx_strand_id
1 'polypeptide(L)'
;MHFLMESDMLSEIDGQPTADVAQLFFDTSGNVNGSQTQFPLYSAPPEQQAPLFLDQTLWLRLCLNRIFTNIYMINNAYSNPRFVGRPISDITSELEYWYRSLPIELQFPRTLAAYGLLTNSIPSYKVNIATRYYLCHFMLNKGVCYYLLHKEIERLATPPKTPEDQQDLSGVEIWVFECSRTCLHNALLTVACLRSHPQLIGWYQMQMLISCYAVILQCSVHSPGMFDSFEDPDETLTSIEDQLESVREQNTGSRWTIDMLKNVRRNLQASSPHSSMKPTPRSGMGVQTPNTGHPS
;
A
#
# COMPACT_ATOMS: atom_id res chain seq x y z
N MET A 1 -10.77 -13.40 -3.02
CA MET A 1 -9.39 -13.13 -2.56
C MET A 1 -8.36 -14.01 -3.27
N HIS A 2 -8.62 -15.32 -3.45
CA HIS A 2 -7.77 -16.24 -4.24
C HIS A 2 -7.47 -15.73 -5.66
N PHE A 3 -8.50 -15.28 -6.40
CA PHE A 3 -8.35 -14.70 -7.75
C PHE A 3 -7.56 -13.38 -7.83
N LEU A 4 -7.40 -12.66 -6.71
CA LEU A 4 -6.59 -11.43 -6.65
C LEU A 4 -5.11 -11.75 -6.38
N MET A 5 -4.81 -12.92 -5.80
CA MET A 5 -3.46 -13.37 -5.46
C MET A 5 -2.84 -14.25 -6.55
N GLU A 6 -3.63 -15.05 -7.27
CA GLU A 6 -3.17 -15.74 -8.50
C GLU A 6 -2.75 -14.73 -9.58
N SER A 7 -3.43 -13.58 -9.67
CA SER A 7 -2.99 -12.49 -10.56
C SER A 7 -1.63 -11.92 -10.16
N ASP A 8 -1.29 -11.75 -8.87
CA ASP A 8 0.01 -11.20 -8.44
C ASP A 8 1.20 -12.11 -8.80
N MET A 9 1.01 -13.44 -8.72
CA MET A 9 2.05 -14.42 -9.10
C MET A 9 2.30 -14.40 -10.61
N LEU A 10 1.25 -14.27 -11.42
CA LEU A 10 1.33 -14.17 -12.88
C LEU A 10 1.68 -12.77 -13.37
N SER A 11 1.44 -11.69 -12.62
CA SER A 11 1.62 -10.30 -13.09
C SER A 11 3.07 -9.81 -13.11
N GLU A 12 3.96 -10.42 -12.33
CA GLU A 12 5.40 -10.22 -12.51
C GLU A 12 5.97 -11.07 -13.67
N ILE A 13 5.30 -12.16 -14.05
CA ILE A 13 5.71 -13.04 -15.17
C ILE A 13 5.12 -12.53 -16.50
N ASP A 14 3.89 -12.02 -16.51
CA ASP A 14 3.21 -11.42 -17.67
C ASP A 14 3.52 -9.92 -17.84
N GLY A 15 4.00 -9.25 -16.79
CA GLY A 15 4.44 -7.85 -16.82
C GLY A 15 5.93 -7.67 -17.15
N GLN A 16 6.71 -8.74 -17.17
CA GLN A 16 8.02 -8.77 -17.81
C GLN A 16 7.85 -9.32 -19.23
N PRO A 17 8.07 -8.53 -20.29
CA PRO A 17 8.96 -9.07 -21.29
C PRO A 17 10.26 -9.29 -20.53
N THR A 18 10.74 -10.52 -20.53
CA THR A 18 11.89 -10.83 -21.38
C THR A 18 12.29 -9.65 -22.27
N ALA A 19 12.83 -8.57 -21.70
CA ALA A 19 13.45 -7.45 -22.40
C ALA A 19 14.92 -7.48 -22.01
N ASP A 20 15.23 -7.55 -20.71
CA ASP A 20 16.59 -7.81 -20.23
C ASP A 20 16.99 -9.28 -20.43
N VAL A 21 16.07 -10.23 -20.21
CA VAL A 21 16.31 -11.65 -20.53
C VAL A 21 16.29 -11.87 -22.06
N ALA A 22 15.48 -11.12 -22.81
CA ALA A 22 15.52 -11.19 -24.28
C ALA A 22 16.82 -10.65 -24.85
N GLN A 23 17.37 -9.55 -24.33
CA GLN A 23 18.65 -9.05 -24.81
C GLN A 23 19.81 -10.01 -24.54
N LEU A 24 19.67 -10.90 -23.56
CA LEU A 24 20.61 -11.99 -23.29
C LEU A 24 20.38 -13.24 -24.17
N PHE A 25 19.23 -13.37 -24.85
CA PHE A 25 18.86 -14.56 -25.66
C PHE A 25 18.54 -14.28 -27.15
N PHE A 26 18.37 -13.02 -27.59
CA PHE A 26 18.02 -12.69 -28.97
C PHE A 26 19.16 -12.02 -29.72
N ASP A 27 19.65 -12.75 -30.71
CA ASP A 27 20.68 -12.35 -31.67
C ASP A 27 20.06 -11.68 -32.93
N THR A 28 20.70 -10.60 -33.37
CA THR A 28 20.83 -10.04 -34.74
C THR A 28 19.67 -9.76 -35.72
N SER A 29 18.36 -9.86 -35.43
CA SER A 29 17.35 -9.50 -36.47
C SER A 29 16.11 -8.68 -36.07
N GLY A 30 16.11 -8.10 -34.86
CA GLY A 30 15.35 -6.90 -34.48
C GLY A 30 14.01 -6.59 -35.18
N ASN A 31 12.99 -7.45 -35.09
CA ASN A 31 11.61 -7.08 -35.43
C ASN A 31 10.60 -7.78 -34.52
N VAL A 32 9.77 -6.99 -33.82
CA VAL A 32 8.61 -7.47 -33.07
C VAL A 32 7.39 -6.67 -33.51
N ASN A 33 6.48 -7.33 -34.24
CA ASN A 33 5.17 -6.80 -34.60
C ASN A 33 4.17 -7.10 -33.47
N GLY A 34 3.89 -6.08 -32.65
CA GLY A 34 2.85 -6.09 -31.61
C GLY A 34 2.85 -4.73 -30.95
N SER A 35 1.67 -4.15 -30.70
CA SER A 35 1.52 -2.85 -30.03
C SER A 35 2.33 -2.85 -28.73
N GLN A 36 3.46 -2.14 -28.72
CA GLN A 36 4.35 -2.06 -27.59
C GLN A 36 3.61 -1.42 -26.41
N THR A 37 3.18 -2.24 -25.45
CA THR A 37 2.96 -1.79 -24.09
C THR A 37 4.24 -1.09 -23.65
N GLN A 38 4.21 0.23 -23.49
CA GLN A 38 5.36 0.98 -22.99
C GLN A 38 5.63 0.50 -21.57
N PHE A 39 6.73 -0.23 -21.41
CA PHE A 39 7.15 -0.70 -20.09
C PHE A 39 7.69 0.47 -19.26
N PRO A 40 7.55 0.42 -17.94
CA PRO A 40 8.10 1.46 -17.09
C PRO A 40 9.62 1.53 -17.29
N LEU A 41 10.12 2.68 -17.72
CA LEU A 41 11.54 2.91 -18.00
C LEU A 41 12.27 3.10 -16.67
N TYR A 42 12.80 2.02 -16.11
CA TYR A 42 13.80 2.10 -15.05
C TYR A 42 15.13 2.57 -15.67
N SER A 43 15.74 3.57 -15.07
CA SER A 43 17.14 3.90 -15.37
C SER A 43 17.99 2.68 -15.02
N ALA A 44 18.79 2.17 -15.97
CA ALA A 44 19.71 1.07 -15.69
C ALA A 44 20.61 1.41 -14.48
N PRO A 45 20.88 0.45 -13.58
CA PRO A 45 21.92 0.63 -12.58
C PRO A 45 23.27 0.87 -13.29
N PRO A 46 24.23 1.58 -12.66
CA PRO A 46 25.60 1.64 -13.18
C PRO A 46 26.12 0.24 -13.50
N GLU A 47 26.86 0.04 -14.61
CA GLU A 47 27.27 -1.30 -15.09
C GLU A 47 27.92 -2.17 -14.01
N GLN A 48 28.70 -1.54 -13.12
CA GLN A 48 29.37 -2.20 -11.97
C GLN A 48 28.40 -2.74 -10.91
N GLN A 49 27.17 -2.23 -10.86
CA GLN A 49 26.11 -2.57 -9.90
C GLN A 49 25.01 -3.43 -10.51
N ALA A 50 24.99 -3.63 -11.83
CA ALA A 50 23.93 -4.36 -12.52
C ALA A 50 23.77 -5.83 -12.06
N PRO A 51 24.85 -6.61 -11.84
CA PRO A 51 24.72 -7.97 -11.31
C PRO A 51 24.16 -7.99 -9.89
N LEU A 52 24.67 -7.12 -9.01
CA LEU A 52 24.23 -7.01 -7.62
C LEU A 52 22.75 -6.60 -7.52
N PHE A 53 22.31 -5.71 -8.41
CA PHE A 53 20.93 -5.25 -8.51
C PHE A 53 19.97 -6.38 -8.90
N LEU A 54 20.36 -7.22 -9.88
CA LEU A 54 19.57 -8.38 -10.28
C LEU A 54 19.43 -9.38 -9.14
N ASP A 55 20.53 -9.70 -8.45
CA ASP A 55 20.53 -10.61 -7.30
C ASP A 55 19.61 -10.12 -6.19
N GLN A 56 19.64 -8.82 -5.88
CA GLN A 56 18.75 -8.21 -4.87
C GLN A 56 17.27 -8.31 -5.27
N THR A 57 16.98 -8.09 -6.54
CA THR A 57 15.62 -8.17 -7.09
C THR A 57 15.09 -9.60 -7.01
N LEU A 58 15.91 -10.59 -7.40
CA LEU A 58 15.56 -12.00 -7.34
C LEU A 58 15.35 -12.48 -5.90
N TRP A 59 16.20 -12.04 -4.97
CA TRP A 59 16.06 -12.39 -3.56
C TRP A 59 14.72 -11.90 -2.99
N LEU A 60 14.35 -10.64 -3.25
CA LEU A 60 13.05 -10.09 -2.81
C LEU A 60 11.87 -10.81 -3.44
N ARG A 61 11.98 -11.22 -4.71
CA ARG A 61 10.95 -12.04 -5.38
C ARG A 61 10.79 -13.40 -4.70
N LEU A 62 11.89 -14.08 -4.38
CA LEU A 62 11.86 -15.34 -3.64
C LEU A 62 11.27 -15.17 -2.23
N CYS A 63 11.60 -14.07 -1.55
CA CYS A 63 11.01 -13.73 -0.26
C CYS A 63 9.49 -13.55 -0.38
N LEU A 64 9.02 -12.78 -1.38
CA LEU A 64 7.60 -12.58 -1.62
C LEU A 64 6.86 -13.90 -1.92
N ASN A 65 7.45 -14.78 -2.72
CA ASN A 65 6.89 -16.11 -2.97
C ASN A 65 6.76 -16.93 -1.67
N ARG A 66 7.78 -16.88 -0.80
CA ARG A 66 7.70 -17.53 0.53
C ARG A 66 6.59 -16.93 1.38
N ILE A 67 6.38 -15.62 1.34
CA ILE A 67 5.25 -14.96 2.03
C ILE A 67 3.93 -15.53 1.53
N PHE A 68 3.72 -15.62 0.21
CA PHE A 68 2.52 -16.21 -0.37
C PHE A 68 2.32 -17.66 0.07
N THR A 69 3.37 -18.48 0.03
CA THR A 69 3.28 -19.88 0.44
C THR A 69 3.01 -20.05 1.94
N ASN A 70 3.49 -19.18 2.83
CA ASN A 70 3.34 -19.37 4.28
C ASN A 70 2.12 -18.66 4.87
N ILE A 71 1.77 -17.48 4.34
CA ILE A 71 0.73 -16.61 4.93
C ILE A 71 -0.62 -16.77 4.23
N TYR A 72 -0.61 -17.01 2.92
CA TYR A 72 -1.79 -16.96 2.05
C TYR A 72 -2.25 -18.34 1.55
N MET A 73 -1.98 -19.40 2.31
CA MET A 73 -2.54 -20.73 2.01
C MET A 73 -4.06 -20.76 2.17
N ILE A 74 -4.73 -21.62 1.39
CA ILE A 74 -6.19 -21.82 1.42
C ILE A 74 -6.71 -22.11 2.84
N ASN A 75 -5.93 -22.84 3.64
CA ASN A 75 -6.30 -23.21 5.01
C ASN A 75 -6.13 -22.06 6.04
N ASN A 76 -5.53 -20.93 5.63
CA ASN A 76 -5.25 -19.77 6.48
C ASN A 76 -6.12 -18.57 6.09
N ALA A 77 -7.42 -18.78 5.87
CA ALA A 77 -8.35 -17.68 5.62
C ALA A 77 -8.28 -16.64 6.76
N TYR A 78 -8.07 -15.37 6.39
CA TYR A 78 -7.84 -14.24 7.30
C TYR A 78 -6.58 -14.34 8.17
N SER A 79 -5.62 -15.21 7.81
CA SER A 79 -4.28 -15.31 8.42
C SER A 79 -4.30 -15.20 9.95
N ASN A 80 -5.05 -16.08 10.61
CA ASN A 80 -5.21 -16.04 12.07
C ASN A 80 -3.84 -15.92 12.76
N PRO A 81 -3.64 -14.89 13.61
CA PRO A 81 -2.36 -14.58 14.25
C PRO A 81 -1.65 -15.79 14.88
N ARG A 82 -2.42 -16.74 15.45
CA ARG A 82 -1.90 -17.96 16.09
C ARG A 82 -1.08 -18.86 15.16
N PHE A 83 -1.38 -18.86 13.87
CA PHE A 83 -0.70 -19.74 12.90
C PHE A 83 0.38 -19.01 12.10
N VAL A 84 0.30 -17.68 12.01
CA VAL A 84 1.20 -16.89 11.15
C VAL A 84 2.26 -16.12 11.92
N GLY A 85 2.17 -16.01 13.26
CA GLY A 85 3.13 -15.26 14.07
C GLY A 85 4.59 -15.69 13.89
N ARG A 86 4.86 -17.00 13.93
CA ARG A 86 6.22 -17.52 13.70
C ARG A 86 6.73 -17.25 12.26
N PRO A 87 5.99 -17.62 11.20
CA PRO A 87 6.38 -17.24 9.83
C PRO A 87 6.64 -15.74 9.64
N ILE A 88 5.82 -14.88 10.26
CA ILE A 88 6.02 -13.43 10.21
C ILE A 88 7.33 -13.03 10.88
N SER A 89 7.59 -13.52 12.09
CA SER A 89 8.82 -13.23 12.83
C SER A 89 10.07 -13.67 12.05
N ASP A 90 10.05 -14.89 11.51
CA ASP A 90 11.18 -15.47 10.78
C ASP A 90 11.48 -14.65 9.51
N ILE A 91 10.48 -14.39 8.68
CA ILE A 91 10.65 -13.63 7.43
C ILE A 91 11.01 -12.17 7.70
N THR A 92 10.43 -11.54 8.73
CA THR A 92 10.78 -10.16 9.12
C THR A 92 12.25 -10.05 9.51
N SER A 93 12.77 -11.04 10.25
CA SER A 93 14.18 -11.09 10.66
C SER A 93 15.10 -11.26 9.45
N GLU A 94 14.72 -12.09 8.48
CA GLU A 94 15.47 -12.26 7.24
C GLU A 94 15.47 -10.99 6.38
N LEU A 95 14.33 -10.30 6.25
CA LEU A 95 14.23 -9.02 5.54
C LEU A 95 15.13 -7.95 6.19
N GLU A 96 15.15 -7.87 7.52
CA GLU A 96 16.01 -6.93 8.25
C GLU A 96 17.49 -7.26 8.04
N TYR A 97 17.86 -8.54 8.14
CA TYR A 97 19.23 -8.99 7.89
C TYR A 97 19.66 -8.68 6.45
N TRP A 98 18.81 -8.99 5.47
CA TRP A 98 19.05 -8.70 4.06
C TRP A 98 19.27 -7.20 3.84
N TYR A 99 18.39 -6.35 4.36
CA TYR A 99 18.51 -4.90 4.22
C TYR A 99 19.83 -4.37 4.81
N ARG A 100 20.22 -4.87 5.99
CA ARG A 100 21.49 -4.48 6.64
C ARG A 100 22.73 -4.97 5.90
N SER A 101 22.61 -6.05 5.14
CA SER A 101 23.69 -6.60 4.32
C SER A 101 23.90 -5.85 3.00
N LEU A 102 22.97 -4.97 2.62
CA LEU A 102 23.08 -4.19 1.38
C LEU A 102 24.25 -3.21 1.45
N PRO A 103 25.03 -3.07 0.35
CA PRO A 103 25.95 -1.95 0.18
C PRO A 103 25.23 -0.61 0.40
N ILE A 104 25.94 0.38 0.97
CA ILE A 104 25.37 1.70 1.29
C ILE A 104 24.75 2.34 0.04
N GLU A 105 25.34 2.10 -1.13
CA GLU A 105 24.88 2.56 -2.42
C GLU A 105 23.55 1.95 -2.84
N LEU A 106 23.14 0.81 -2.29
CA LEU A 106 21.85 0.18 -2.58
C LEU A 106 20.83 0.34 -1.45
N GLN A 107 21.23 0.93 -0.32
CA GLN A 107 20.30 1.25 0.76
C GLN A 107 19.32 2.37 0.37
N PHE A 108 18.14 2.32 0.96
CA PHE A 108 17.02 3.21 0.68
C PHE A 108 16.24 3.55 1.96
N PRO A 109 15.53 4.69 2.02
CA PRO A 109 14.84 5.10 3.26
C PRO A 109 13.81 4.08 3.73
N ARG A 110 13.69 3.81 5.04
CA ARG A 110 12.67 2.89 5.59
C ARG A 110 11.58 3.57 6.40
N THR A 111 11.57 4.90 6.42
CA THR A 111 10.57 5.70 7.14
C THR A 111 10.08 6.82 6.24
N LEU A 112 8.80 7.21 6.40
CA LEU A 112 8.21 8.30 5.63
C LEU A 112 8.98 9.61 5.80
N ALA A 113 9.43 9.91 7.03
CA ALA A 113 10.24 11.08 7.32
C ALA A 113 11.57 11.08 6.54
N ALA A 114 12.29 9.95 6.53
CA ALA A 114 13.54 9.85 5.77
C ALA A 114 13.30 9.90 4.26
N TYR A 115 12.18 9.33 3.79
CA TYR A 115 11.80 9.41 2.39
C TYR A 115 11.49 10.85 1.97
N GLY A 116 10.72 11.60 2.77
CA GLY A 116 10.37 13.00 2.54
C GLY A 116 11.58 13.91 2.31
N LEU A 117 12.69 13.66 3.01
CA LEU A 117 13.94 14.40 2.87
C LEU A 117 14.70 14.11 1.56
N LEU A 118 14.44 12.97 0.90
CA LEU A 118 15.24 12.45 -0.22
C LEU A 118 14.46 12.33 -1.54
N THR A 119 13.17 12.70 -1.53
CA THR A 119 12.11 12.40 -2.51
C THR A 119 12.46 12.53 -4.00
N ASN A 120 13.38 13.43 -4.40
CA ASN A 120 13.73 13.64 -5.81
C ASN A 120 15.17 13.21 -6.19
N SER A 121 15.90 12.63 -5.24
CA SER A 121 17.33 12.28 -5.41
C SER A 121 17.58 10.78 -5.56
N ILE A 122 16.57 9.95 -5.28
CA ILE A 122 16.72 8.49 -5.30
C ILE A 122 16.68 8.01 -6.75
N PRO A 123 17.72 7.34 -7.25
CA PRO A 123 17.71 6.80 -8.60
C PRO A 123 16.59 5.77 -8.79
N SER A 124 15.97 5.76 -9.97
CA SER A 124 14.79 4.91 -10.23
C SER A 124 15.05 3.41 -10.11
N TYR A 125 16.29 2.93 -10.31
CA TYR A 125 16.63 1.53 -10.01
C TYR A 125 16.52 1.24 -8.50
N LYS A 126 16.99 2.12 -7.61
CA LYS A 126 16.84 1.92 -6.15
C LYS A 126 15.38 1.93 -5.73
N VAL A 127 14.55 2.72 -6.40
CA VAL A 127 13.09 2.75 -6.20
C VAL A 127 12.47 1.37 -6.50
N ASN A 128 12.96 0.65 -7.52
CA ASN A 128 12.50 -0.70 -7.79
C ASN A 128 12.77 -1.66 -6.62
N ILE A 129 13.99 -1.67 -6.08
CA ILE A 129 14.35 -2.50 -4.92
C ILE A 129 13.54 -2.07 -3.70
N ALA A 130 13.43 -0.77 -3.44
CA ALA A 130 12.71 -0.22 -2.31
C ALA A 130 11.23 -0.63 -2.32
N THR A 131 10.54 -0.44 -3.45
CA THR A 131 9.12 -0.80 -3.60
C THR A 131 8.88 -2.30 -3.42
N ARG A 132 9.78 -3.17 -3.91
CA ARG A 132 9.70 -4.62 -3.68
C ARG A 132 9.91 -4.99 -2.21
N TYR A 133 10.83 -4.32 -1.53
CA TYR A 133 11.06 -4.53 -0.09
C TYR A 133 9.84 -4.10 0.74
N TYR A 134 9.26 -2.92 0.46
CA TYR A 134 8.03 -2.49 1.12
C TYR A 134 6.88 -3.43 0.83
N LEU A 135 6.77 -3.94 -0.41
CA LEU A 135 5.75 -4.92 -0.75
C LEU A 135 5.89 -6.19 0.09
N CYS A 136 7.12 -6.69 0.30
CA CYS A 136 7.32 -7.87 1.15
C CYS A 136 6.78 -7.62 2.56
N HIS A 137 7.14 -6.51 3.20
CA HIS A 137 6.61 -6.17 4.53
C HIS A 137 5.10 -5.94 4.54
N PHE A 138 4.59 -5.25 3.53
CA PHE A 138 3.16 -5.01 3.37
C PHE A 138 2.39 -6.34 3.26
N MET A 139 2.77 -7.21 2.32
CA MET A 139 2.09 -8.48 2.09
C MET A 139 2.26 -9.45 3.27
N LEU A 140 3.41 -9.45 3.94
CA LEU A 140 3.65 -10.28 5.12
C LEU A 140 2.65 -9.96 6.25
N ASN A 141 2.40 -8.67 6.47
CA ASN A 141 1.60 -8.20 7.60
C ASN A 141 0.11 -7.96 7.25
N LYS A 142 -0.22 -7.85 5.97
CA LYS A 142 -1.58 -7.54 5.47
C LYS A 142 -2.63 -8.56 5.93
N GLY A 143 -2.29 -9.85 5.99
CA GLY A 143 -3.21 -10.87 6.50
C GLY A 143 -3.62 -10.61 7.96
N VAL A 144 -2.65 -10.26 8.81
CA VAL A 144 -2.89 -9.91 10.22
C VAL A 144 -3.65 -8.59 10.35
N CYS A 145 -3.37 -7.61 9.49
CA CYS A 145 -4.15 -6.38 9.42
C CYS A 145 -5.63 -6.65 9.08
N TYR A 146 -5.93 -7.53 8.13
CA TYR A 146 -7.30 -7.93 7.84
C TYR A 146 -7.97 -8.67 8.99
N TYR A 147 -7.23 -9.49 9.75
CA TYR A 147 -7.76 -10.10 10.96
C TYR A 147 -8.21 -9.03 11.97
N LEU A 148 -7.38 -8.03 12.23
CA LEU A 148 -7.72 -6.92 13.13
C LEU A 148 -8.93 -6.12 12.63
N LEU A 149 -8.94 -5.74 11.35
CA LEU A 149 -10.04 -5.00 10.74
C LEU A 149 -11.35 -5.80 10.77
N HIS A 150 -11.29 -7.10 10.55
CA HIS A 150 -12.46 -7.97 10.66
C HIS A 150 -13.01 -7.97 12.09
N LYS A 151 -12.14 -8.07 13.10
CA LYS A 151 -12.53 -8.00 14.51
C LYS A 151 -13.17 -6.66 14.87
N GLU A 152 -12.63 -5.56 14.36
CA GLU A 152 -13.22 -4.23 14.53
C GLU A 152 -14.60 -4.12 13.87
N ILE A 153 -14.76 -4.64 12.65
CA ILE A 153 -16.06 -4.64 11.95
C ILE A 153 -17.08 -5.50 12.71
N GLU A 154 -16.70 -6.70 13.16
CA GLU A 154 -17.57 -7.57 13.98
C GLU A 154 -18.01 -6.84 15.26
N ARG A 155 -17.08 -6.14 15.92
CA ARG A 155 -17.36 -5.34 17.13
C ARG A 155 -18.35 -4.23 16.83
N LEU A 156 -18.15 -3.46 15.77
CA LEU A 156 -19.03 -2.36 15.36
C LEU A 156 -20.44 -2.84 14.95
N ALA A 157 -20.55 -4.06 14.41
CA ALA A 157 -21.82 -4.65 13.99
C ALA A 157 -22.60 -5.32 15.13
N THR A 158 -21.95 -5.62 16.27
CA THR A 158 -22.58 -6.34 17.38
C THR A 158 -23.08 -5.36 18.44
N PRO A 159 -24.37 -5.37 18.82
CA PRO A 159 -24.87 -4.50 19.88
C PRO A 159 -24.22 -4.87 21.23
N PRO A 160 -23.77 -3.89 22.03
CA PRO A 160 -23.10 -4.15 23.30
C PRO A 160 -24.07 -4.86 24.24
N LYS A 161 -23.69 -6.06 24.72
CA LYS A 161 -24.50 -6.84 25.67
C LYS A 161 -24.32 -6.35 27.10
N THR A 162 -23.15 -5.80 27.44
CA THR A 162 -22.83 -5.13 28.71
C THR A 162 -21.89 -3.93 28.49
N PRO A 163 -21.75 -2.99 29.44
CA PRO A 163 -20.79 -1.88 29.35
C PRO A 163 -19.31 -2.34 29.28
N GLU A 164 -19.01 -3.52 29.82
CA GLU A 164 -17.67 -4.13 29.79
C GLU A 164 -17.35 -4.72 28.40
N ASP A 165 -18.36 -5.17 27.65
CA ASP A 165 -18.21 -5.64 26.26
C ASP A 165 -17.83 -4.52 25.27
N GLN A 166 -17.91 -3.24 25.68
CA GLN A 166 -17.49 -2.12 24.83
C GLN A 166 -15.96 -2.09 24.60
N GLN A 167 -15.19 -2.79 25.43
CA GLN A 167 -13.72 -2.82 25.40
C GLN A 167 -13.09 -4.03 24.68
N ASP A 168 -13.87 -4.90 24.01
CA ASP A 168 -13.39 -6.26 23.72
C ASP A 168 -12.46 -6.42 22.49
N LEU A 169 -11.42 -5.59 22.41
CA LEU A 169 -10.12 -5.93 21.79
C LEU A 169 -9.12 -6.47 22.82
N SER A 170 -9.56 -6.67 24.08
CA SER A 170 -8.75 -7.17 25.20
C SER A 170 -8.07 -8.51 24.89
N GLY A 171 -8.67 -9.33 24.02
CA GLY A 171 -8.13 -10.60 23.54
C GLY A 171 -7.20 -10.51 22.34
N VAL A 172 -6.96 -9.32 21.78
CA VAL A 172 -6.02 -9.12 20.66
C VAL A 172 -4.62 -8.85 21.21
N GLU A 173 -3.67 -9.70 20.80
CA GLU A 173 -2.28 -9.60 21.25
C GLU A 173 -1.61 -8.32 20.71
N ILE A 174 -0.74 -7.70 21.51
CA ILE A 174 -0.08 -6.42 21.18
C ILE A 174 0.64 -6.46 19.83
N TRP A 175 1.32 -7.57 19.53
CA TRP A 175 2.06 -7.74 18.29
C TRP A 175 1.16 -7.70 17.03
N VAL A 176 -0.14 -8.00 17.14
CA VAL A 176 -1.11 -7.89 16.04
C VAL A 176 -1.29 -6.43 15.63
N PHE A 177 -1.34 -5.51 16.60
CA PHE A 177 -1.39 -4.08 16.33
C PHE A 177 -0.08 -3.60 15.69
N GLU A 178 1.07 -4.07 16.17
CA GLU A 178 2.39 -3.73 15.59
C GLU A 178 2.53 -4.22 14.15
N CYS A 179 2.10 -5.44 13.84
CA CYS A 179 2.03 -5.97 12.48
C CYS A 179 1.11 -5.12 11.62
N SER A 180 -0.08 -4.77 12.12
CA SER A 180 -1.04 -3.95 11.38
C SER A 180 -0.50 -2.56 11.08
N ARG A 181 0.21 -1.93 12.04
CA ARG A 181 0.92 -0.66 11.83
C ARG A 181 2.07 -0.81 10.83
N THR A 182 2.83 -1.89 10.89
CA THR A 182 3.89 -2.20 9.91
C THR A 182 3.32 -2.36 8.51
N CYS A 183 2.18 -3.04 8.37
CA CYS A 183 1.46 -3.16 7.10
C CYS A 183 1.10 -1.77 6.56
N LEU A 184 0.43 -0.95 7.37
CA LEU A 184 0.01 0.40 6.97
C LEU A 184 1.20 1.28 6.59
N HIS A 185 2.25 1.30 7.41
CA HIS A 185 3.47 2.07 7.16
C HIS A 185 4.13 1.72 5.82
N ASN A 186 4.21 0.44 5.47
CA ASN A 186 4.79 0.01 4.20
C ASN A 186 3.87 0.29 3.00
N ALA A 187 2.55 0.30 3.20
CA ALA A 187 1.62 0.80 2.18
C ALA A 187 1.86 2.29 1.90
N LEU A 188 1.98 3.11 2.94
CA LEU A 188 2.25 4.55 2.81
C LEU A 188 3.62 4.81 2.14
N LEU A 189 4.66 4.09 2.54
CA LEU A 189 5.99 4.17 1.90
C LEU A 189 5.92 3.84 0.41
N THR A 190 5.17 2.81 0.04
CA THR A 190 4.96 2.41 -1.36
C THR A 190 4.31 3.53 -2.16
N VAL A 191 3.23 4.12 -1.62
CA VAL A 191 2.50 5.22 -2.26
C VAL A 191 3.38 6.45 -2.43
N ALA A 192 4.10 6.84 -1.37
CA ALA A 192 5.04 7.95 -1.43
C ALA A 192 6.16 7.68 -2.46
N CYS A 193 6.62 6.44 -2.54
CA CYS A 193 7.70 6.06 -3.43
C CYS A 193 7.33 6.16 -4.92
N LEU A 194 6.15 5.63 -5.27
CA LEU A 194 5.61 5.68 -6.63
C LEU A 194 5.12 7.07 -7.02
N ARG A 195 4.64 7.87 -6.06
CA ARG A 195 4.27 9.28 -6.30
C ARG A 195 5.45 10.10 -6.82
N SER A 196 6.65 9.89 -6.27
CA SER A 196 7.87 10.55 -6.74
C SER A 196 8.38 10.02 -8.08
N HIS A 197 7.92 8.84 -8.52
CA HIS A 197 8.40 8.15 -9.71
C HIS A 197 7.25 7.59 -10.56
N PRO A 198 6.32 8.44 -11.05
CA PRO A 198 5.12 7.98 -11.75
C PRO A 198 5.43 7.20 -13.03
N GLN A 199 6.58 7.45 -13.67
CA GLN A 199 7.06 6.72 -14.84
C GLN A 199 7.32 5.23 -14.58
N LEU A 200 7.38 4.81 -13.30
CA LEU A 200 7.60 3.43 -12.89
C LEU A 200 6.29 2.64 -12.71
N ILE A 201 5.14 3.31 -12.83
CA ILE A 201 3.83 2.68 -12.62
C ILE A 201 3.48 1.82 -13.84
N GLY A 202 3.82 0.54 -13.76
CA GLY A 202 3.33 -0.50 -14.66
C GLY A 202 2.15 -1.27 -14.07
N TRP A 203 1.76 -2.36 -14.74
CA TRP A 203 0.65 -3.22 -14.31
C TRP A 203 0.81 -3.75 -12.87
N TYR A 204 2.00 -4.22 -12.52
CA TYR A 204 2.31 -4.72 -11.17
C TYR A 204 2.25 -3.60 -10.10
N GLN A 205 2.84 -2.44 -10.36
CA GLN A 205 2.74 -1.28 -9.45
C GLN A 205 1.29 -0.82 -9.30
N MET A 206 0.49 -0.90 -10.37
CA MET A 206 -0.93 -0.58 -10.31
C MET A 206 -1.69 -1.52 -9.37
N GLN A 207 -1.49 -2.83 -9.47
CA GLN A 207 -2.08 -3.82 -8.55
C GLN A 207 -1.67 -3.57 -7.10
N MET A 208 -0.39 -3.23 -6.89
CA MET A 208 0.13 -2.86 -5.59
C MET A 208 -0.55 -1.60 -5.03
N LEU A 209 -0.71 -0.55 -5.84
CA LEU A 209 -1.41 0.68 -5.46
C LEU A 209 -2.88 0.42 -5.11
N ILE A 210 -3.58 -0.41 -5.90
CA ILE A 210 -4.96 -0.82 -5.61
C ILE A 210 -5.04 -1.55 -4.26
N SER A 211 -4.08 -2.44 -3.98
CA SER A 211 -4.02 -3.16 -2.72
C SER A 211 -3.72 -2.23 -1.54
N CYS A 212 -2.80 -1.28 -1.70
CA CYS A 212 -2.52 -0.26 -0.69
C CYS A 212 -3.75 0.60 -0.41
N TYR A 213 -4.45 1.04 -1.46
CA TYR A 213 -5.68 1.82 -1.36
C TYR A 213 -6.74 1.11 -0.51
N ALA A 214 -6.99 -0.17 -0.77
CA ALA A 214 -7.97 -0.95 -0.04
C ALA A 214 -7.65 -1.03 1.46
N VAL A 215 -6.38 -1.27 1.82
CA VAL A 215 -5.95 -1.34 3.23
C VAL A 215 -6.05 0.04 3.91
N ILE A 216 -5.56 1.10 3.26
CA ILE A 216 -5.59 2.47 3.78
C ILE A 216 -7.04 2.90 4.03
N LEU A 217 -7.93 2.66 3.07
CA LEU A 217 -9.36 2.99 3.18
C LEU A 217 -10.06 2.22 4.29
N GLN A 218 -9.80 0.91 4.41
CA GLN A 218 -10.42 0.11 5.48
C GLN A 218 -9.91 0.53 6.86
N CYS A 219 -8.60 0.78 7.00
CA CYS A 219 -8.03 1.27 8.25
C CYS A 219 -8.59 2.65 8.61
N SER A 220 -8.73 3.57 7.65
CA SER A 220 -9.19 4.94 7.95
C SER A 220 -10.65 4.97 8.39
N VAL A 221 -11.47 4.05 7.89
CA VAL A 221 -12.89 3.95 8.24
C VAL A 221 -13.12 3.19 9.54
N HIS A 222 -12.42 2.06 9.74
CA HIS A 222 -12.73 1.12 10.83
C HIS A 222 -11.77 1.16 12.01
N SER A 223 -10.54 1.66 11.82
CA SER A 223 -9.53 1.77 12.88
C SER A 223 -8.72 3.07 12.73
N PRO A 224 -9.37 4.25 12.83
CA PRO A 224 -8.73 5.54 12.59
C PRO A 224 -7.52 5.80 13.50
N GLY A 225 -7.51 5.25 14.73
CA GLY A 225 -6.37 5.35 15.65
C GLY A 225 -5.08 4.71 15.12
N MET A 226 -5.15 3.83 14.10
CA MET A 226 -3.95 3.36 13.41
C MET A 226 -3.20 4.48 12.67
N PHE A 227 -3.89 5.58 12.31
CA PHE A 227 -3.34 6.73 11.60
C PHE A 227 -2.78 7.84 12.50
N ASP A 228 -2.89 7.75 13.83
CA ASP A 228 -2.49 8.82 14.77
C ASP A 228 -1.03 9.30 14.62
N SER A 229 -0.17 8.54 13.94
CA SER A 229 1.24 8.86 13.69
C SER A 229 1.60 9.05 12.22
N PHE A 230 0.61 9.08 11.32
CA PHE A 230 0.81 9.09 9.87
C PHE A 230 0.16 10.33 9.22
N GLU A 231 0.45 10.55 7.94
CA GLU A 231 -0.17 11.60 7.12
C GLU A 231 -1.69 11.38 6.97
N ASP A 232 -2.40 12.43 6.53
CA ASP A 232 -3.85 12.37 6.33
C ASP A 232 -4.21 11.22 5.35
N PRO A 233 -5.00 10.21 5.80
CA PRO A 233 -5.43 9.12 4.94
C PRO A 233 -6.19 9.62 3.71
N ASP A 234 -6.94 10.72 3.82
CA ASP A 234 -7.74 11.22 2.69
C ASP A 234 -6.87 11.85 1.59
N GLU A 235 -5.81 12.56 1.96
CA GLU A 235 -4.80 13.06 1.03
C GLU A 235 -4.06 11.89 0.35
N THR A 236 -3.70 10.86 1.11
CA THR A 236 -3.01 9.68 0.59
C THR A 236 -3.89 8.93 -0.42
N LEU A 237 -5.16 8.67 -0.09
CA LEU A 237 -6.10 8.01 -0.99
C LEU A 237 -6.32 8.81 -2.29
N THR A 238 -6.40 10.13 -2.19
CA THR A 238 -6.49 11.02 -3.35
C THR A 238 -5.23 10.93 -4.21
N SER A 239 -4.04 10.91 -3.59
CA SER A 239 -2.79 10.74 -4.31
C SER A 239 -2.70 9.40 -5.05
N ILE A 240 -3.26 8.32 -4.51
CA ILE A 240 -3.32 7.03 -5.21
C ILE A 240 -4.27 7.13 -6.41
N GLU A 241 -5.44 7.76 -6.24
CA GLU A 241 -6.39 7.97 -7.33
C GLU A 241 -5.75 8.76 -8.48
N ASP A 242 -5.01 9.83 -8.19
CA ASP A 242 -4.31 10.63 -9.20
C ASP A 242 -3.21 9.82 -9.92
N GLN A 243 -2.44 9.03 -9.18
CA GLN A 243 -1.43 8.13 -9.75
C GLN A 243 -2.05 7.10 -10.69
N LEU A 244 -3.16 6.47 -10.30
CA LEU A 244 -3.86 5.50 -11.13
C LEU A 244 -4.52 6.16 -12.36
N GLU A 245 -5.06 7.37 -12.23
CA GLU A 245 -5.60 8.14 -13.34
C GLU A 245 -4.54 8.48 -14.38
N SER A 246 -3.29 8.75 -13.96
CA SER A 246 -2.18 9.04 -14.88
C SER A 246 -1.84 7.90 -15.86
N VAL A 247 -2.16 6.66 -15.49
CA VAL A 247 -1.93 5.45 -16.30
C VAL A 247 -3.23 4.85 -16.84
N ARG A 248 -4.36 5.53 -16.65
CA ARG A 248 -5.71 5.03 -16.99
C ARG A 248 -5.88 4.66 -18.45
N GLU A 249 -5.33 5.46 -19.36
CA GLU A 249 -5.47 5.27 -20.81
C GLU A 249 -4.57 4.15 -21.35
N GLN A 250 -3.65 3.64 -20.55
CA GLN A 250 -2.73 2.57 -20.98
C GLN A 250 -3.37 1.18 -20.91
N ASN A 251 -4.48 1.01 -20.17
CA ASN A 251 -5.14 -0.28 -20.01
C ASN A 251 -6.65 -0.11 -19.71
N THR A 252 -7.51 -0.73 -20.53
CA THR A 252 -8.98 -0.65 -20.39
C THR A 252 -9.51 -1.23 -19.08
N GLY A 253 -8.84 -2.21 -18.48
CA GLY A 253 -9.15 -2.75 -17.15
C GLY A 253 -8.89 -1.75 -16.01
N SER A 254 -7.96 -0.83 -16.23
CA SER A 254 -7.60 0.20 -15.24
C SER A 254 -8.72 1.20 -15.01
N ARG A 255 -9.40 1.62 -16.09
CA ARG A 255 -10.51 2.58 -16.03
C ARG A 255 -11.64 2.11 -15.10
N TRP A 256 -12.12 0.89 -15.29
CA TRP A 256 -13.21 0.33 -14.48
C TRP A 256 -12.82 0.16 -13.02
N THR A 257 -11.56 -0.22 -12.78
CA THR A 257 -11.06 -0.44 -11.42
C THR A 257 -10.99 0.87 -10.64
N ILE A 258 -10.50 1.96 -11.25
CA ILE A 258 -10.44 3.28 -10.62
C ILE A 258 -11.85 3.79 -10.29
N ASP A 259 -12.78 3.69 -11.24
CA ASP A 259 -14.17 4.12 -11.03
C ASP A 259 -14.83 3.32 -9.89
N MET A 260 -14.57 2.00 -9.82
CA MET A 260 -15.02 1.14 -8.73
C MET A 260 -14.43 1.57 -7.38
N LEU A 261 -13.12 1.81 -7.29
CA LEU A 261 -12.45 2.24 -6.05
C LEU A 261 -13.03 3.56 -5.52
N LYS A 262 -13.21 4.56 -6.40
CA LYS A 262 -13.83 5.84 -6.04
C LYS A 262 -15.26 5.68 -5.54
N ASN A 263 -16.04 4.79 -6.14
CA ASN A 263 -17.39 4.47 -5.67
C ASN A 263 -17.37 3.78 -4.29
N VAL A 264 -16.46 2.82 -4.08
CA VAL A 264 -16.30 2.12 -2.79
C VAL A 264 -15.92 3.10 -1.68
N ARG A 265 -14.95 4.00 -1.91
CA ARG A 265 -14.58 5.05 -0.94
C ARG A 265 -15.76 5.93 -0.56
N ARG A 266 -16.50 6.45 -1.56
CA ARG A 266 -17.70 7.27 -1.31
C ARG A 266 -18.73 6.54 -0.45
N ASN A 267 -19.00 5.27 -0.76
CA ASN A 267 -20.00 4.49 -0.02
C ASN A 267 -19.56 4.16 1.42
N LEU A 268 -18.28 3.81 1.61
CA LEU A 268 -17.75 3.50 2.94
C LEU A 268 -17.66 4.76 3.82
N GLN A 269 -17.26 5.90 3.27
CA GLN A 269 -17.28 7.17 3.98
C GLN A 269 -18.71 7.59 4.37
N ALA A 270 -19.68 7.46 3.46
CA ALA A 270 -21.08 7.78 3.75
C ALA A 270 -21.71 6.85 4.82
N SER A 271 -21.23 5.61 4.92
CA SER A 271 -21.71 4.63 5.90
C SER A 271 -20.97 4.71 7.24
N SER A 272 -19.89 5.50 7.33
CA SER A 272 -19.11 5.63 8.56
C SER A 272 -19.84 6.52 9.57
N PRO A 273 -19.92 6.13 10.87
CA PRO A 273 -20.57 6.92 11.92
C PRO A 273 -19.94 8.32 12.11
N HIS A 274 -18.74 8.56 11.58
CA HIS A 274 -18.07 9.86 11.62
C HIS A 274 -18.55 10.85 10.53
N SER A 275 -19.28 10.42 9.50
CA SER A 275 -19.79 11.32 8.45
C SER A 275 -20.88 12.29 8.93
N SER A 276 -21.50 12.04 10.09
CA SER A 276 -22.55 12.90 10.64
C SER A 276 -22.02 14.11 11.44
N MET A 277 -20.69 14.28 11.56
CA MET A 277 -20.08 15.42 12.27
C MET A 277 -19.15 16.23 11.36
N LYS A 278 -19.66 16.71 10.22
CA LYS A 278 -19.16 17.98 9.69
C LYS A 278 -19.89 19.11 10.42
N PRO A 279 -19.19 20.02 11.13
CA PRO A 279 -19.84 21.17 11.72
C PRO A 279 -20.44 22.00 10.59
N THR A 280 -21.76 22.15 10.61
CA THR A 280 -22.47 23.13 9.79
C THR A 280 -21.78 24.48 10.03
N PRO A 281 -21.34 25.20 8.98
CA PRO A 281 -20.89 26.56 9.18
C PRO A 281 -22.10 27.31 9.74
N ARG A 282 -21.95 27.86 10.96
CA ARG A 282 -22.94 28.76 11.53
C ARG A 282 -23.15 29.88 10.52
N SER A 283 -24.26 29.78 9.80
CA SER A 283 -24.78 30.85 8.96
C SER A 283 -24.84 32.09 9.83
N GLY A 284 -24.09 33.12 9.42
CA GLY A 284 -24.08 34.41 10.07
C GLY A 284 -25.47 35.01 10.02
N MET A 285 -26.27 34.80 11.07
CA MET A 285 -27.41 35.65 11.33
C MET A 285 -26.87 36.97 11.87
N GLY A 286 -26.96 37.97 11.01
CA GLY A 286 -26.70 39.36 11.35
C GLY A 286 -27.49 39.76 12.60
N VAL A 287 -26.77 40.18 13.62
CA VAL A 287 -27.35 40.91 14.74
C VAL A 287 -27.33 42.38 14.35
N GLN A 288 -28.50 42.88 13.99
CA GLN A 288 -28.79 44.31 13.91
C GLN A 288 -28.46 44.95 15.27
N THR A 289 -27.54 45.91 15.26
CA THR A 289 -27.28 46.79 16.40
C THR A 289 -28.52 47.63 16.71
N PRO A 290 -29.06 47.64 17.93
CA PRO A 290 -30.11 48.57 18.30
C PRO A 290 -29.51 49.94 18.60
N ASN A 291 -30.00 50.92 17.85
CA ASN A 291 -29.89 52.35 18.13
C ASN A 291 -30.34 52.65 19.56
N THR A 292 -29.47 53.29 20.36
CA THR A 292 -29.88 53.96 21.60
C THR A 292 -29.23 55.35 21.67
N GLY A 293 -29.92 56.35 21.12
CA GLY A 293 -30.01 57.67 21.79
C GLY A 293 -30.98 57.51 22.95
N HIS A 294 -30.90 58.18 24.10
CA HIS A 294 -30.61 59.57 24.48
C HIS A 294 -30.48 59.57 26.04
N PRO A 295 -30.54 60.70 26.77
CA PRO A 295 -29.67 61.87 26.81
C PRO A 295 -29.11 62.10 28.25
N SER A 296 -28.04 62.88 28.39
CA SER A 296 -27.80 63.91 29.43
C SER A 296 -26.40 64.49 29.25
#